data_AF-A0A8J8FPB9-F1
#
_entry.id   AF-A0A8J8FPB9-F1
#
_cell.length_a   1.000
_cell.length_b   1.000
_cell.length_c   1.000
_cell.angle_alpha   90.00
_cell.angle_beta   90.00
_cell.angle_gamma   90.00
#
_symmetry.space_group_name_H-M   'P 1'
#
loop_
_entity.id
_entity.type
_entity.pdbx_description
1 polymer ?
#
loop_
_entity_poly.entity_id
_entity_poly.type
_entity_poly.pdbx_seq_one_letter_code
_entity_poly.pdbx_strand_id
1 'polypeptide(L)'
;GYPSIYNNEQFLNVDIVNDLGDLFDEFFIDLTDIGSGSKAEPDKAQVMTQFKNVLNGDEKAEQNLHQMVALSTRNQYRKGL
;
A
#
# COMPACT_ATOMS: atom_id res chain seq x y z
N GLY A 1 13.07 -18.81 -21.87
CA GLY A 1 13.18 -18.00 -20.65
C GLY A 1 11.82 -17.44 -20.35
N TYR A 2 11.30 -17.66 -19.14
CA TYR A 2 10.04 -17.04 -18.72
C TYR A 2 10.18 -15.52 -18.89
N PRO A 3 9.28 -14.84 -19.63
CA PRO A 3 9.27 -13.40 -19.63
C PRO A 3 8.94 -12.96 -18.21
N SER A 4 9.93 -12.38 -17.56
CA SER A 4 9.82 -11.67 -16.30
C SER A 4 8.94 -10.43 -16.50
N ILE A 5 7.63 -10.60 -16.65
CA ILE A 5 6.66 -9.51 -16.56
C ILE A 5 6.45 -9.25 -15.06
N TYR A 6 7.50 -8.83 -14.37
CA TYR A 6 7.34 -8.34 -13.00
C TYR A 6 6.48 -7.08 -13.08
N ASN A 7 5.39 -7.05 -12.31
CA ASN A 7 4.57 -5.85 -12.23
C ASN A 7 5.47 -4.69 -11.76
N ASN A 8 5.52 -3.62 -12.57
CA ASN A 8 6.30 -2.44 -12.21
C ASN A 8 5.62 -1.64 -11.10
N GLU A 9 4.37 -1.95 -10.75
CA GLU A 9 3.61 -1.27 -9.72
C GLU A 9 3.65 -2.03 -8.38
N GLN A 10 3.74 -1.30 -7.27
CA GLN A 10 3.47 -1.83 -5.92
C GLN A 10 1.95 -1.83 -5.67
N PHE A 11 1.44 -2.71 -4.84
CA PHE A 11 0.02 -2.67 -4.47
C PHE A 11 -0.15 -1.91 -3.15
N LEU A 12 -0.97 -0.85 -3.18
CA LEU A 12 -1.35 -0.11 -1.98
C LEU A 12 -2.78 0.37 -2.15
N ASN A 13 -3.66 -0.08 -1.27
CA ASN A 13 -5.06 0.31 -1.26
C ASN A 13 -5.45 0.77 0.14
N VAL A 14 -5.53 2.09 0.33
CA VAL A 14 -5.95 2.70 1.59
C VAL A 14 -7.47 2.89 1.64
N ASP A 15 -8.12 2.99 0.47
CA ASP A 15 -9.58 3.18 0.37
C ASP A 15 -10.36 2.10 1.12
N ILE A 16 -9.85 0.86 1.14
CA ILE A 16 -10.49 -0.28 1.81
C ILE A 16 -10.71 -0.05 3.31
N VAL A 17 -9.87 0.76 3.96
CA VAL A 17 -10.01 1.10 5.38
C VAL A 17 -11.27 1.95 5.59
N ASN A 18 -11.53 2.89 4.69
CA ASN A 18 -12.70 3.76 4.75
C ASN A 18 -13.95 3.06 4.21
N ASP A 19 -13.81 2.31 3.12
CA ASP A 19 -14.93 1.68 2.41
C ASP A 19 -15.50 0.47 3.16
N LEU A 20 -14.63 -0.31 3.83
CA LEU A 20 -14.98 -1.58 4.46
C LEU A 20 -14.58 -1.66 5.94
N GLY A 21 -14.23 -0.53 6.58
CA GLY A 21 -13.79 -0.49 7.98
C GLY A 21 -14.77 -1.11 8.98
N ASP A 22 -16.07 -0.99 8.73
CA ASP A 22 -17.10 -1.58 9.58
C ASP A 22 -17.30 -3.10 9.37
N LEU A 23 -16.66 -3.69 8.35
CA LEU A 23 -16.79 -5.11 8.00
C LEU A 23 -15.59 -5.95 8.47
N PHE A 24 -14.46 -5.32 8.81
CA PHE A 24 -13.22 -6.01 9.18
C PHE A 24 -12.64 -5.41 10.46
N ASP A 25 -12.25 -6.28 11.39
CA ASP A 25 -11.62 -5.87 12.65
C ASP A 25 -10.13 -5.53 12.49
N GLU A 26 -9.48 -6.05 11.43
CA GLU A 26 -8.05 -5.94 11.22
C GLU A 26 -7.69 -5.73 9.74
N PHE A 27 -6.63 -4.95 9.52
CA PHE A 27 -6.03 -4.72 8.21
C PHE A 27 -4.53 -5.03 8.28
N PHE A 28 -3.98 -5.52 7.16
CA PHE A 28 -2.59 -5.90 7.07
C PHE A 28 -1.88 -5.12 5.96
N ILE A 29 -0.58 -4.89 6.16
CA ILE A 29 0.34 -4.39 5.14
C ILE A 29 1.51 -5.37 5.02
N ASP A 30 1.79 -5.81 3.80
CA ASP A 30 2.95 -6.66 3.50
C ASP A 30 4.12 -5.79 3.01
N LEU A 31 5.29 -5.95 3.64
CA LEU A 31 6.51 -5.19 3.36
C LEU A 31 7.67 -6.09 2.91
N THR A 32 7.40 -7.35 2.55
CA THR A 32 8.43 -8.38 2.32
C THR A 32 9.39 -7.99 1.19
N ASP A 33 8.91 -7.35 0.12
CA ASP A 33 9.73 -6.89 -1.02
C ASP A 33 9.40 -5.45 -1.45
N ILE A 34 8.99 -4.61 -0.50
CA ILE A 34 8.67 -3.20 -0.77
C ILE A 34 9.91 -2.47 -1.29
N GLY A 35 9.77 -1.76 -2.40
CA GLY A 35 10.91 -1.11 -3.07
C GLY A 35 11.77 -2.02 -3.95
N SER A 36 11.37 -3.28 -4.18
CA SER A 36 12.08 -4.18 -5.09
C SER A 36 12.09 -3.70 -6.56
N GLY A 37 13.11 -4.14 -7.31
CA GLY A 37 13.35 -3.74 -8.70
C GLY A 37 14.06 -2.39 -8.79
N SER A 38 13.53 -1.47 -9.60
CA SER A 38 14.08 -0.11 -9.79
C SER A 38 13.46 0.94 -8.85
N LYS A 39 12.77 0.52 -7.79
CA LYS A 39 12.04 1.41 -6.89
C LYS A 39 12.94 1.81 -5.71
N ALA A 40 12.65 2.95 -5.10
CA ALA A 40 13.30 3.31 -3.85
C ALA A 40 12.73 2.43 -2.72
N GLU A 41 13.61 1.85 -1.90
CA GLU A 41 13.20 1.14 -0.69
C GLU A 41 12.79 2.17 0.38
N PRO A 42 11.52 2.18 0.83
CA PRO A 42 11.08 3.09 1.86
C PRO A 42 11.51 2.60 3.25
N ASP A 43 11.60 3.51 4.21
CA ASP A 43 11.76 3.15 5.62
C ASP A 43 10.53 2.39 6.11
N LYS A 44 10.68 1.07 6.30
CA LYS A 44 9.60 0.16 6.72
C LYS A 44 8.97 0.55 8.06
N ALA A 45 9.74 1.13 8.99
CA ALA A 45 9.20 1.57 10.28
C ALA A 45 8.32 2.82 10.13
N GLN A 46 8.71 3.74 9.24
CA GLN A 46 7.90 4.90 8.90
C GLN A 46 6.63 4.49 8.14
N VAL A 47 6.73 3.53 7.20
CA VAL A 47 5.57 3.00 6.47
C VAL A 47 4.56 2.38 7.44
N MET A 48 5.03 1.57 8.39
CA MET A 48 4.18 1.00 9.43
C MET A 48 3.54 2.06 10.33
N THR A 49 4.27 3.13 10.65
CA THR A 49 3.73 4.26 11.43
C THR A 49 2.60 4.96 10.68
N GLN A 50 2.81 5.31 9.41
CA GLN A 50 1.78 5.96 8.59
C GLN A 50 0.57 5.02 8.39
N PHE A 51 0.80 3.72 8.17
CA PHE A 51 -0.30 2.75 8.06
C PHE A 51 -1.15 2.69 9.34
N LYS A 52 -0.54 2.67 10.53
CA LYS A 52 -1.29 2.75 11.79
C LYS A 52 -2.09 4.05 11.93
N ASN A 53 -1.50 5.17 11.49
CA ASN A 53 -2.19 6.46 11.55
C ASN A 53 -3.40 6.49 10.60
N VAL A 54 -3.31 5.87 9.42
CA VAL A 54 -4.46 5.64 8.52
C VAL A 54 -5.57 4.89 9.24
N LEU A 55 -5.25 3.77 9.90
CA LEU A 55 -6.23 2.99 10.66
C LEU A 55 -6.89 3.77 11.81
N ASN A 56 -6.19 4.81 12.32
CA ASN A 56 -6.70 5.71 13.35
C ASN A 56 -7.43 6.95 12.79
N GLY A 57 -7.61 7.05 11.47
CA GLY A 57 -8.34 8.15 10.83
C GLY A 57 -7.54 9.42 10.59
N ASP A 58 -6.20 9.36 10.56
CA ASP A 58 -5.38 10.52 10.18
C ASP A 58 -5.37 10.74 8.66
N GLU A 59 -6.09 11.77 8.22
CA GLU A 59 -6.21 12.16 6.81
C GLU A 59 -4.86 12.45 6.13
N LYS A 60 -3.85 12.90 6.88
CA LYS A 60 -2.51 13.19 6.31
C LYS A 60 -1.70 11.92 6.12
N ALA A 61 -1.99 10.88 6.90
CA ALA A 61 -1.24 9.65 6.86
C ALA A 61 -1.40 8.91 5.53
N GLU A 62 -2.59 8.97 4.91
CA GLU A 62 -2.82 8.40 3.58
C GLU A 62 -1.92 9.06 2.53
N GLN A 63 -1.85 10.39 2.53
CA GLN A 63 -1.02 11.15 1.60
C GLN A 63 0.47 10.81 1.78
N ASN A 64 0.93 10.74 3.03
CA ASN A 64 2.31 10.35 3.35
C ASN A 64 2.60 8.92 2.87
N LEU A 65 1.67 7.98 3.11
CA LEU A 65 1.83 6.58 2.73
C LEU A 65 1.94 6.44 1.20
N HIS A 66 1.14 7.19 0.44
CA HIS A 66 1.25 7.23 -1.03
C HIS A 66 2.57 7.82 -1.53
N GLN A 67 3.14 8.81 -0.84
CA GLN A 67 4.45 9.36 -1.19
C GLN A 67 5.59 8.39 -0.90
N MET A 68 5.49 7.66 0.21
CA MET A 68 6.49 6.66 0.62
C MET A 68 6.47 5.42 -0.27
N VAL A 69 5.27 4.94 -0.64
CA VAL A 69 5.09 3.78 -1.52
C VAL A 69 4.84 4.27 -2.95
N ALA A 70 5.88 4.88 -3.52
CA ALA A 70 5.84 5.39 -4.89
C ALA A 70 5.58 4.27 -5.91
N LEU A 71 5.01 4.66 -7.07
CA LEU A 71 4.61 3.74 -8.14
C LEU A 71 3.65 2.65 -7.65
N SER A 72 2.70 3.01 -6.80
CA SER A 72 1.67 2.10 -6.31
C SER A 72 0.37 2.16 -7.10
N THR A 73 -0.39 1.06 -7.07
CA THR A 73 -1.66 0.86 -7.78
C THR A 73 -2.71 0.25 -6.86
N ARG A 74 -3.97 0.61 -7.13
CA ARG A 74 -5.19 0.05 -6.53
C ARG A 74 -6.20 -0.41 -7.59
N ASN A 75 -5.72 -0.66 -8.81
CA ASN A 75 -6.59 -0.99 -9.95
C ASN A 75 -7.40 -2.28 -9.73
N GLN A 76 -6.80 -3.32 -9.14
CA GLN A 76 -7.51 -4.56 -8.84
C GLN A 76 -8.65 -4.35 -7.85
N TYR A 77 -8.46 -3.48 -6.84
CA TYR A 77 -9.53 -3.13 -5.92
C TYR A 77 -10.68 -2.41 -6.63
N ARG A 78 -10.35 -1.44 -7.50
CA ARG A 78 -11.35 -0.61 -8.17
C ARG A 78 -12.12 -1.33 -9.29
N LYS A 79 -11.49 -2.28 -9.98
CA LYS A 79 -12.03 -2.90 -11.20
C LYS A 79 -12.34 -4.40 -11.06
N GLY A 80 -11.94 -5.01 -9.96
CA GLY A 80 -11.88 -6.47 -9.86
C GLY A 80 -10.65 -7.04 -10.59
N LEU A 81 -10.53 -8.37 -10.53
CA LEU A 81 -9.51 -9.15 -11.25
C LEU A 81 -9.82 -9.23 -12.75
#